data_AF-A0A2E7LS93-F1
#
_entry.id   AF-A0A2E7LS93-F1
#
_cell.length_a   1.000
_cell.length_b   1.000
_cell.length_c   1.000
_cell.angle_alpha   90.00
_cell.angle_beta   90.00
_cell.angle_gamma   90.00
#
_symmetry.space_group_name_H-M   'P 1'
#
loop_
_entity.id
_entity.type
_entity.pdbx_description
1 polymer ?
#
loop_
_entity_poly.entity_id
_entity_poly.type
_entity_poly.pdbx_seq_one_letter_code
_entity_poly.pdbx_strand_id
1 'polypeptide(L)'
;MHPATNATFAISGSLLFIGILFFGTGTPIPLLDSTDDDPEVQFFFSGTATTLLFEQTDSGSNNGWAVYTYGMYNDSDGDGLWDDCYSVEISLLNESGVDFYYPACEVSTQREDVIDMIYIGQFCFNPNNSSSPGCTDGNYSMESSRYVRISQEFEKPDVSVLSSFASWIRDGLVSGVTLICGGLLLFLLAMVLAVALPEKSEEPVKKKRSGPTAEWRAYSLSGQERGDDGMPKAFSRHSERKDIFRKPRKGNVIGGVHKSGGLYLEGWKSEDSDAAYKKKVEDRRGK
;
A
#
# COMPACT_ATOMS: atom_id res chain seq x y z
N MET A 1 8.32 23.45 -15.23
CA MET A 1 8.26 22.08 -14.66
C MET A 1 7.41 21.15 -15.50
N HIS A 2 7.79 19.88 -15.60
CA HIS A 2 7.05 18.87 -16.35
C HIS A 2 5.68 18.58 -15.69
N PRO A 3 4.58 18.36 -16.45
CA PRO A 3 3.25 18.14 -15.86
C PRO A 3 3.19 16.98 -14.86
N ALA A 4 3.94 15.91 -15.11
CA ALA A 4 4.05 14.78 -14.19
C ALA A 4 4.72 15.15 -12.85
N THR A 5 5.70 16.05 -12.88
CA THR A 5 6.35 16.59 -11.67
C THR A 5 5.36 17.43 -10.86
N ASN A 6 4.57 18.27 -11.51
CA ASN A 6 3.56 19.10 -10.83
C ASN A 6 2.47 18.23 -10.19
N ALA A 7 1.99 17.21 -10.90
CA ALA A 7 0.98 16.29 -10.38
C ALA A 7 1.51 15.51 -9.16
N THR A 8 2.75 15.01 -9.21
CA THR A 8 3.36 14.28 -8.09
C THR A 8 3.62 15.16 -6.88
N PHE A 9 4.03 16.44 -7.06
CA PHE A 9 4.10 17.40 -5.96
C PHE A 9 2.73 17.73 -5.35
N ALA A 10 1.70 17.89 -6.17
CA ALA A 10 0.35 18.17 -5.68
C ALA A 10 -0.19 17.00 -4.85
N ILE A 11 -0.02 15.76 -5.32
CA ILE A 11 -0.47 14.56 -4.62
C ILE A 11 0.32 14.38 -3.31
N SER A 12 1.65 14.51 -3.34
CA SER A 12 2.47 14.37 -2.13
C SER A 12 2.14 15.42 -1.07
N GLY A 13 1.99 16.69 -1.46
CA GLY A 13 1.58 17.76 -0.56
C GLY A 13 0.21 17.53 0.06
N SER A 14 -0.75 17.02 -0.73
CA SER A 14 -2.10 16.70 -0.25
C SER A 14 -2.06 15.57 0.79
N LEU A 15 -1.32 14.50 0.51
CA LEU A 15 -1.19 13.36 1.44
C LEU A 15 -0.49 13.75 2.74
N LEU A 16 0.58 14.55 2.66
CA LEU A 16 1.26 15.08 3.83
C LEU A 16 0.34 15.97 4.67
N PHE A 17 -0.40 16.88 4.03
CA PHE A 17 -1.30 17.79 4.73
C PHE A 17 -2.42 17.03 5.44
N ILE A 18 -3.07 16.08 4.75
CA ILE A 18 -4.14 15.26 5.31
C ILE A 18 -3.59 14.37 6.44
N GLY A 19 -2.44 13.73 6.24
CA GLY A 19 -1.81 12.89 7.26
C GLY A 19 -1.42 13.65 8.53
N ILE A 20 -0.83 14.85 8.38
CA ILE A 20 -0.47 15.70 9.53
C ILE A 20 -1.71 16.18 10.27
N LEU A 21 -2.79 16.51 9.56
CA LEU A 21 -4.05 16.90 10.21
C LEU A 21 -4.57 15.78 11.09
N PHE A 22 -4.73 14.56 10.56
CA PHE A 22 -5.24 13.43 11.32
C PHE A 22 -4.31 13.01 12.47
N PHE A 23 -3.00 12.99 12.23
CA PHE A 23 -2.03 12.70 13.29
C PHE A 23 -2.03 13.76 14.40
N GLY A 24 -2.16 15.04 14.04
CA GLY A 24 -2.14 16.16 14.99
C GLY A 24 -3.44 16.33 15.77
N THR A 25 -4.59 15.99 15.18
CA THR A 25 -5.90 16.04 15.87
C THR A 25 -6.22 14.76 16.62
N GLY A 26 -5.48 13.66 16.36
CA GLY A 26 -5.77 12.33 16.91
C GLY A 26 -7.11 11.76 16.42
N THR A 27 -7.73 12.36 15.41
CA THR A 27 -9.01 11.90 14.89
C THR A 27 -8.77 10.82 13.84
N PRO A 28 -9.42 9.65 13.93
CA PRO A 28 -9.29 8.61 12.91
C PRO A 28 -9.90 9.05 11.58
N ILE A 29 -9.42 8.50 10.46
CA ILE A 29 -9.96 8.77 9.14
C ILE A 29 -11.38 8.16 9.02
N PRO A 30 -12.45 8.96 8.82
CA PRO A 30 -13.84 8.51 8.92
C PRO A 30 -14.30 7.52 7.83
N LEU A 31 -13.44 7.21 6.85
CA LEU A 31 -13.70 6.20 5.80
C LEU A 31 -13.32 4.79 6.24
N LEU A 32 -12.47 4.69 7.26
CA LEU A 32 -12.17 3.47 7.97
C LEU A 32 -12.66 3.71 9.39
N ASP A 33 -13.94 3.47 9.63
CA ASP A 33 -14.34 3.11 10.98
C ASP A 33 -13.33 2.04 11.43
N SER A 34 -12.75 2.24 12.60
CA SER A 34 -12.35 1.10 13.40
C SER A 34 -13.64 0.29 13.54
N THR A 35 -13.86 -0.64 12.62
CA THR A 35 -14.54 -1.88 12.95
C THR A 35 -13.61 -2.46 14.00
N ASP A 36 -13.82 -1.97 15.22
CA ASP A 36 -13.35 -2.48 16.48
C ASP A 36 -13.94 -3.88 16.53
N ASP A 37 -13.23 -4.79 15.85
CA ASP A 37 -13.16 -6.19 16.22
C ASP A 37 -12.19 -6.35 17.42
N ASP A 38 -11.87 -5.27 18.15
CA ASP A 38 -11.57 -5.40 19.56
C ASP A 38 -12.92 -5.56 20.24
N PRO A 39 -13.31 -6.78 20.65
CA PRO A 39 -14.54 -6.94 21.39
C PRO A 39 -14.40 -6.10 22.66
N GLU A 40 -15.22 -5.04 22.76
CA GLU A 40 -15.43 -4.31 24.00
C GLU A 40 -15.53 -5.35 25.12
N VAL A 41 -14.63 -5.27 26.11
CA VAL A 41 -14.44 -6.33 27.12
C VAL A 41 -15.79 -6.63 27.77
N GLN A 42 -16.35 -7.79 27.47
CA GLN A 42 -17.65 -8.17 28.00
C GLN A 42 -17.47 -8.71 29.42
N PHE A 43 -18.03 -7.97 30.38
CA PHE A 43 -18.04 -8.39 31.76
C PHE A 43 -19.13 -9.44 32.00
N PHE A 44 -18.72 -10.62 32.42
CA PHE A 44 -19.62 -11.70 32.82
C PHE A 44 -20.19 -11.47 34.23
N PHE A 45 -19.39 -10.87 35.11
CA PHE A 45 -19.79 -10.62 36.50
C PHE A 45 -19.31 -9.26 37.00
N SER A 46 -20.04 -8.69 37.94
CA SER A 46 -19.60 -7.52 38.70
C SER A 46 -20.15 -7.54 40.12
N GLY A 47 -19.25 -7.47 41.11
CA GLY A 47 -19.60 -7.60 42.54
C GLY A 47 -18.40 -7.95 43.40
N THR A 48 -18.65 -8.36 44.65
CA THR A 48 -17.60 -8.68 45.63
C THR A 48 -17.49 -10.17 45.94
N ALA A 49 -18.53 -10.95 45.70
CA ALA A 49 -18.52 -12.40 45.91
C ALA A 49 -19.47 -13.09 44.93
N THR A 50 -19.06 -14.25 44.40
CA THR A 50 -19.87 -15.07 43.49
C THR A 50 -19.35 -16.49 43.39
N THR A 51 -20.13 -17.38 42.77
CA THR A 51 -19.66 -18.69 42.33
C THR A 51 -19.48 -18.65 40.81
N LEU A 52 -18.28 -18.94 40.35
CA LEU A 52 -17.93 -19.04 38.93
C LEU A 52 -17.90 -20.51 38.53
N LEU A 53 -18.55 -20.83 37.40
CA LEU A 53 -18.47 -22.15 36.79
C LEU A 53 -17.38 -22.12 35.71
N PHE A 54 -16.31 -22.88 35.88
CA PHE A 54 -15.30 -23.09 34.84
C PHE A 54 -15.69 -24.32 34.02
N GLU A 55 -15.75 -24.14 32.70
CA GLU A 55 -15.96 -25.22 31.75
C GLU A 55 -14.99 -25.01 30.57
N GLN A 56 -14.19 -26.03 30.28
CA GLN A 56 -13.28 -26.03 29.15
C GLN A 56 -14.04 -26.44 27.87
N THR A 57 -14.39 -25.45 27.06
CA THR A 57 -15.03 -25.68 25.76
C THR A 57 -14.01 -26.06 24.67
N ASP A 58 -14.34 -27.02 23.81
CA ASP A 58 -13.45 -27.57 22.76
C ASP A 58 -12.97 -26.55 21.69
N SER A 59 -13.56 -25.35 21.60
CA SER A 59 -13.29 -24.39 20.51
C SER A 59 -12.12 -23.43 20.73
N GLY A 60 -11.44 -23.49 21.88
CA GLY A 60 -10.24 -22.70 22.20
C GLY A 60 -9.82 -22.93 23.65
N SER A 61 -8.54 -22.79 24.01
CA SER A 61 -8.17 -22.92 25.42
C SER A 61 -8.76 -21.75 26.20
N ASN A 62 -9.73 -22.05 27.05
CA ASN A 62 -10.28 -21.10 28.00
C ASN A 62 -9.15 -20.74 28.99
N ASN A 63 -8.65 -19.51 28.91
CA ASN A 63 -7.58 -18.98 29.77
C ASN A 63 -8.16 -18.45 31.09
N GLY A 64 -9.38 -18.84 31.43
CA GLY A 64 -10.05 -18.44 32.65
C GLY A 64 -10.66 -17.06 32.54
N TRP A 65 -10.36 -16.21 33.51
CA TRP A 65 -10.99 -14.91 33.62
C TRP A 65 -10.02 -13.81 34.00
N ALA A 66 -10.14 -12.66 33.35
CA ALA A 66 -9.46 -11.44 33.75
C ALA A 66 -10.28 -10.69 34.80
N VAL A 67 -9.58 -10.13 35.79
CA VAL A 67 -10.18 -9.41 36.91
C VAL A 67 -9.80 -7.94 36.82
N TYR A 68 -10.82 -7.09 36.95
CA TYR A 68 -10.71 -5.64 36.91
C TYR A 68 -11.29 -5.02 38.19
N THR A 69 -10.72 -3.91 38.62
CA THR A 69 -11.32 -3.07 39.67
C THR A 69 -11.33 -1.61 39.23
N TYR A 70 -12.14 -0.79 39.89
CA TYR A 70 -12.13 0.65 39.69
C TYR A 70 -10.84 1.24 40.27
N GLY A 71 -10.09 1.98 39.46
CA GLY A 71 -8.83 2.58 39.87
C GLY A 71 -8.13 3.24 38.70
N MET A 72 -6.92 3.73 38.96
CA MET A 72 -6.03 4.26 37.93
C MET A 72 -4.67 3.59 38.00
N TYR A 73 -4.03 3.45 36.84
CA TYR A 73 -2.64 3.03 36.75
C TYR A 73 -1.73 4.14 37.29
N ASN A 74 -1.50 4.12 38.60
CA ASN A 74 -0.68 5.08 39.30
C ASN A 74 0.18 4.36 40.36
N ASP A 75 1.48 4.64 40.32
CA ASP A 75 2.49 4.15 41.25
C ASP A 75 3.08 5.40 41.93
N SER A 76 2.48 5.79 43.06
CA SER A 76 2.83 7.04 43.74
C SER A 76 4.08 6.92 44.60
N ASP A 77 4.35 5.74 45.13
CA ASP A 77 5.48 5.48 46.03
C ASP A 77 6.72 4.94 45.29
N GLY A 78 6.58 4.60 44.01
CA GLY A 78 7.66 4.17 43.13
C GLY A 78 8.15 2.76 43.42
N ASP A 79 7.31 1.91 44.00
CA ASP A 79 7.66 0.53 44.36
C ASP A 79 7.55 -0.45 43.18
N GLY A 80 7.05 0.03 42.03
CA GLY A 80 6.87 -0.76 40.80
C GLY A 80 5.55 -1.53 40.76
N LEU A 81 4.62 -1.25 41.68
CA LEU A 81 3.28 -1.79 41.73
C LEU A 81 2.24 -0.67 41.60
N TRP A 82 1.05 -1.02 41.11
CA TRP A 82 -0.07 -0.09 41.06
C TRP A 82 -0.74 0.03 42.44
N ASP A 83 -0.79 1.26 42.97
CA ASP A 83 -1.33 1.58 44.31
C ASP A 83 -2.73 0.99 44.52
N ASP A 84 -3.61 1.21 43.54
CA ASP A 84 -5.01 0.77 43.58
C ASP A 84 -5.14 -0.75 43.46
N CYS A 85 -4.18 -1.43 42.82
CA CYS A 85 -4.19 -2.88 42.66
C CYS A 85 -3.85 -3.60 43.98
N TYR A 86 -2.81 -3.13 44.67
CA TYR A 86 -2.38 -3.73 45.95
C TYR A 86 -3.44 -3.63 47.05
N SER A 87 -4.34 -2.65 46.93
CA SER A 87 -5.40 -2.41 47.90
C SER A 87 -6.58 -3.40 47.82
N VAL A 88 -6.57 -4.33 46.87
CA VAL A 88 -7.60 -5.35 46.65
C VAL A 88 -7.10 -6.73 47.05
N GLU A 89 -7.65 -7.26 48.13
CA GLU A 89 -7.56 -8.69 48.43
C GLU A 89 -8.67 -9.44 47.67
N ILE A 90 -8.30 -10.48 46.93
CA ILE A 90 -9.22 -11.35 46.18
C ILE A 90 -8.68 -12.78 46.18
N SER A 91 -9.60 -13.75 46.20
CA SER A 91 -9.28 -15.18 46.13
C SER A 91 -10.30 -15.92 45.27
N LEU A 92 -9.87 -17.02 44.65
CA LEU A 92 -10.72 -17.93 43.90
C LEU A 92 -10.47 -19.36 44.37
N LEU A 93 -11.37 -19.87 45.22
CA LEU A 93 -11.20 -21.16 45.87
C LEU A 93 -11.99 -22.27 45.15
N ASN A 94 -11.34 -23.42 44.94
CA ASN A 94 -12.01 -24.67 44.56
C ASN A 94 -12.57 -25.39 45.82
N GLU A 95 -13.34 -26.46 45.65
CA GLU A 95 -13.85 -27.34 46.71
C GLU A 95 -12.75 -27.87 47.64
N SER A 96 -11.51 -27.99 47.13
CA SER A 96 -10.32 -28.39 47.92
C SER A 96 -9.70 -27.25 48.74
N GLY A 97 -10.21 -26.02 48.63
CA GLY A 97 -9.67 -24.83 49.30
C GLY A 97 -8.36 -24.27 48.71
N VAL A 98 -8.00 -24.71 47.51
CA VAL A 98 -6.83 -24.19 46.78
C VAL A 98 -7.23 -22.91 46.04
N ASP A 99 -6.39 -21.87 46.14
CA ASP A 99 -6.58 -20.59 45.46
C ASP A 99 -5.98 -20.60 44.05
N PHE A 100 -6.75 -20.14 43.08
CA PHE A 100 -6.40 -20.06 41.66
C PHE A 100 -6.37 -18.62 41.13
N TYR A 101 -6.14 -17.66 42.03
CA TYR A 101 -5.86 -16.27 41.66
C TYR A 101 -4.38 -15.99 41.45
N TYR A 102 -4.07 -15.36 40.31
CA TYR A 102 -2.75 -14.90 39.94
C TYR A 102 -2.76 -13.37 39.85
N PRO A 103 -2.18 -12.64 40.83
CA PRO A 103 -2.17 -11.19 40.83
C PRO A 103 -1.25 -10.65 39.73
N ALA A 104 -1.66 -9.53 39.13
CA ALA A 104 -0.91 -8.85 38.08
C ALA A 104 -0.89 -7.34 38.35
N CYS A 105 -0.27 -6.93 39.45
CA CYS A 105 -0.21 -5.53 39.91
C CYS A 105 1.06 -4.78 39.49
N GLU A 106 1.97 -5.39 38.73
CA GLU A 106 3.21 -4.74 38.33
C GLU A 106 2.99 -3.64 37.29
N VAL A 107 3.86 -2.63 37.25
CA VAL A 107 3.77 -1.55 36.24
C VAL A 107 3.79 -2.06 34.79
N SER A 108 4.34 -3.25 34.57
CA SER A 108 4.39 -3.92 33.25
C SER A 108 3.05 -4.49 32.77
N THR A 109 2.05 -4.64 33.64
CA THR A 109 0.79 -5.36 33.35
C THR A 109 -0.38 -4.44 32.96
N GLN A 110 -0.09 -3.17 32.66
CA GLN A 110 -1.10 -2.19 32.23
C GLN A 110 -1.87 -2.68 31.00
N ARG A 111 -3.20 -2.57 31.07
CA ARG A 111 -4.11 -2.82 29.95
C ARG A 111 -5.03 -1.61 29.76
N GLU A 112 -5.13 -1.13 28.52
CA GLU A 112 -5.96 0.03 28.17
C GLU A 112 -7.27 -0.39 27.49
N ASP A 113 -7.70 -1.62 27.72
CA ASP A 113 -8.89 -2.23 27.12
C ASP A 113 -10.20 -1.77 27.78
N VAL A 114 -10.13 -1.22 29.01
CA VAL A 114 -11.28 -0.72 29.75
C VAL A 114 -10.97 0.65 30.37
N ILE A 115 -11.84 1.63 30.10
CA ILE A 115 -11.73 2.98 30.66
C ILE A 115 -12.13 2.96 32.15
N ASP A 116 -11.41 3.73 32.98
CA ASP A 116 -11.65 3.91 34.43
C ASP A 116 -11.52 2.61 35.28
N MET A 117 -10.87 1.59 34.74
CA MET A 117 -10.57 0.35 35.46
C MET A 117 -9.13 -0.07 35.27
N ILE A 118 -8.61 -0.78 36.27
CA ILE A 118 -7.31 -1.42 36.21
C ILE A 118 -7.46 -2.93 36.21
N TYR A 119 -6.67 -3.59 35.37
CA TYR A 119 -6.46 -5.02 35.41
C TYR A 119 -5.62 -5.40 36.65
N ILE A 120 -6.15 -6.27 37.50
CA ILE A 120 -5.52 -6.65 38.77
C ILE A 120 -5.04 -8.10 38.80
N GLY A 121 -5.34 -8.91 37.79
CA GLY A 121 -4.91 -10.29 37.74
C GLY A 121 -5.80 -11.21 36.93
N GLN A 122 -5.46 -12.49 36.98
CA GLN A 122 -6.12 -13.54 36.23
C GLN A 122 -6.49 -14.70 37.13
N PHE A 123 -7.66 -15.27 36.87
CA PHE A 123 -8.09 -16.52 37.45
C PHE A 123 -7.79 -17.68 36.52
N CYS A 124 -7.41 -18.82 37.09
CA CYS A 124 -7.24 -20.09 36.40
C CYS A 124 -6.09 -20.20 35.38
N PHE A 125 -5.45 -19.09 35.02
CA PHE A 125 -4.28 -19.07 34.15
C PHE A 125 -3.25 -18.09 34.70
N ASN A 126 -1.99 -18.50 34.76
CA ASN A 126 -0.90 -17.62 35.15
C ASN A 126 -0.26 -16.99 33.91
N PRO A 127 -0.42 -15.67 33.67
CA PRO A 127 0.19 -15.01 32.52
C PRO A 127 1.72 -15.04 32.55
N ASN A 128 2.33 -15.14 33.73
CA ASN A 128 3.78 -15.17 33.91
C ASN A 128 4.37 -16.59 33.76
N ASN A 129 3.53 -17.64 33.81
CA ASN A 129 3.99 -19.02 33.73
C ASN A 129 2.94 -19.94 33.10
N SER A 130 3.08 -20.18 31.81
CA SER A 130 2.23 -21.10 31.03
C SER A 130 2.31 -22.57 31.46
N SER A 131 3.32 -22.96 32.24
CA SER A 131 3.46 -24.33 32.77
C SER A 131 2.71 -24.54 34.10
N SER A 132 2.11 -23.49 34.66
CA SER A 132 1.31 -23.61 35.88
C SER A 132 0.03 -24.42 35.64
N PRO A 133 -0.41 -25.22 36.63
CA PRO A 133 -1.67 -25.94 36.51
C PRO A 133 -2.83 -24.94 36.49
N GLY A 134 -3.66 -25.02 35.45
CA GLY A 134 -4.88 -24.24 35.34
C GLY A 134 -6.04 -24.81 36.15
N CYS A 135 -7.20 -24.15 36.08
CA CYS A 135 -8.43 -24.69 36.66
C CYS A 135 -8.91 -25.93 35.90
N THR A 136 -9.50 -26.87 36.64
CA THR A 136 -10.30 -27.96 36.09
C THR A 136 -11.76 -27.57 36.02
N ASP A 137 -12.54 -28.27 35.21
CA ASP A 137 -13.99 -28.08 35.17
C ASP A 137 -14.60 -28.21 36.57
N GLY A 138 -15.42 -27.23 36.95
CA GLY A 138 -16.00 -27.18 38.29
C GLY A 138 -16.42 -25.78 38.73
N ASN A 139 -16.95 -25.73 39.96
CA ASN A 139 -17.37 -24.49 40.58
C ASN A 139 -16.28 -23.93 41.49
N TYR A 140 -16.10 -22.63 41.41
CA TYR A 140 -15.13 -21.90 42.20
C TYR A 140 -15.83 -20.77 42.94
N SER A 141 -15.55 -20.60 44.22
CA SER A 141 -16.05 -19.49 45.01
C SER A 141 -15.06 -18.35 44.98
N MET A 142 -15.49 -17.20 44.47
CA MET A 142 -14.73 -15.96 44.47
C MET A 142 -15.18 -15.07 45.63
N GLU A 143 -14.22 -14.51 46.35
CA GLU A 143 -14.44 -13.47 47.35
C GLU A 143 -13.39 -12.36 47.21
N SER A 144 -13.84 -11.10 47.24
CA SER A 144 -13.00 -9.91 47.18
C SER A 144 -13.40 -8.89 48.24
N SER A 145 -12.39 -8.22 48.78
CA SER A 145 -12.52 -7.07 49.68
C SER A 145 -13.13 -5.82 49.02
N ARG A 146 -13.08 -5.72 47.69
CA ARG A 146 -13.60 -4.58 46.91
C ARG A 146 -14.46 -5.03 45.75
N TYR A 147 -15.14 -4.07 45.13
CA TYR A 147 -15.92 -4.32 43.92
C TYR A 147 -14.99 -4.64 42.76
N VAL A 148 -15.23 -5.78 42.10
CA VAL A 148 -14.48 -6.20 40.92
C VAL A 148 -15.42 -6.57 39.78
N ARG A 149 -14.91 -6.45 38.56
CA ARG A 149 -15.55 -6.95 37.35
C ARG A 149 -14.70 -8.04 36.73
N ILE A 150 -15.36 -9.04 36.16
CA ILE A 150 -14.71 -10.22 35.61
C ILE A 150 -15.11 -10.36 34.15
N SER A 151 -14.12 -10.52 33.27
CA SER A 151 -14.34 -10.88 31.87
C SER A 151 -13.73 -12.25 31.58
N GLN A 152 -14.33 -12.99 30.65
CA GLN A 152 -13.82 -14.30 30.25
C GLN A 152 -12.73 -14.13 29.21
N GLU A 153 -11.61 -14.83 29.39
CA GLU A 153 -10.49 -14.80 28.43
C GLU A 153 -10.37 -16.14 27.71
N PHE A 154 -10.34 -16.04 26.38
CA PHE A 154 -10.03 -17.16 25.52
C PHE A 154 -8.67 -16.93 24.88
N GLU A 155 -7.90 -18.00 24.68
CA GLU A 155 -6.69 -17.93 23.88
C GLU A 155 -7.03 -17.37 22.50
N LYS A 156 -6.41 -16.23 22.17
CA LYS A 156 -6.56 -15.63 20.84
C LYS A 156 -5.96 -16.64 19.85
N PRO A 157 -6.71 -17.06 18.81
CA PRO A 157 -6.16 -17.94 17.79
C PRO A 157 -4.91 -17.30 17.19
N ASP A 158 -3.87 -18.09 16.92
CA ASP A 158 -2.63 -17.64 16.29
C ASP A 158 -2.96 -16.74 15.08
N VAL A 159 -2.79 -15.44 15.25
CA VAL A 159 -3.01 -14.49 14.16
C VAL A 159 -1.94 -14.73 13.12
N SER A 160 -2.37 -15.11 11.92
CA SER A 160 -1.48 -15.30 10.78
C SER A 160 -0.63 -14.04 10.56
N VAL A 161 0.64 -14.18 10.16
CA VAL A 161 1.53 -13.04 9.88
C VAL A 161 0.91 -12.05 8.88
N LEU A 162 0.06 -12.54 7.98
CA LEU A 162 -0.69 -11.74 7.02
C LEU A 162 -1.79 -10.89 7.68
N SER A 163 -2.51 -11.40 8.67
CA SER A 163 -3.49 -10.61 9.42
C SER A 163 -2.81 -9.54 10.27
N SER A 164 -1.64 -9.83 10.85
CA SER A 164 -0.87 -8.85 11.62
C SER A 164 -0.29 -7.73 10.74
N PHE A 165 0.08 -8.05 9.50
CA PHE A 165 0.51 -7.03 8.53
C PHE A 165 -0.67 -6.19 8.04
N ALA A 166 -1.83 -6.81 7.84
CA ALA A 166 -3.04 -6.11 7.45
C ALA A 166 -3.56 -5.16 8.55
N SER A 167 -3.53 -5.59 9.82
CA SER A 167 -3.86 -4.71 10.96
C SER A 167 -2.87 -3.56 11.07
N TRP A 168 -1.56 -3.81 10.97
CA TRP A 168 -0.55 -2.75 10.99
C TRP A 168 -0.75 -1.68 9.89
N ILE A 169 -1.08 -2.11 8.65
CA ILE A 169 -1.41 -1.18 7.57
C ILE A 169 -2.69 -0.40 7.91
N ARG A 170 -3.71 -1.07 8.44
CA ARG A 170 -4.98 -0.44 8.81
C ARG A 170 -4.76 0.61 9.89
N ASP A 171 -4.08 0.27 10.97
CA ASP A 171 -3.79 1.17 12.10
C ASP A 171 -2.94 2.35 11.64
N GLY A 172 -1.96 2.08 10.77
CA GLY A 172 -1.14 3.10 10.14
C GLY A 172 -1.94 4.03 9.20
N LEU A 173 -3.03 3.56 8.60
CA LEU A 173 -3.92 4.36 7.75
C LEU A 173 -4.89 5.18 8.60
N VAL A 174 -5.47 4.58 9.64
CA VAL A 174 -6.37 5.23 10.59
C VAL A 174 -5.66 6.37 11.33
N SER A 175 -4.43 6.15 11.79
CA SER A 175 -3.59 7.16 12.47
C SER A 175 -3.03 8.23 11.52
N GLY A 176 -3.14 8.06 10.21
CA GLY A 176 -2.56 8.96 9.20
C GLY A 176 -1.04 8.85 9.02
N VAL A 177 -0.34 8.03 9.81
CA VAL A 177 1.13 7.85 9.74
C VAL A 177 1.58 7.31 8.39
N THR A 178 0.82 6.38 7.81
CA THR A 178 1.12 5.83 6.47
C THR A 178 0.95 6.87 5.37
N LEU A 179 0.01 7.83 5.52
CA LEU A 179 -0.16 8.94 4.58
C LEU A 179 1.03 9.91 4.65
N ILE A 180 1.55 10.16 5.84
CA ILE A 180 2.75 10.99 6.02
C ILE A 180 3.95 10.32 5.37
N CYS A 181 4.19 9.05 5.67
CA CYS A 181 5.33 8.30 5.12
C CYS A 181 5.24 8.15 3.59
N GLY A 182 4.06 7.79 3.07
CA GLY A 182 3.81 7.69 1.64
C GLY A 182 3.91 9.05 0.93
N GLY A 183 3.39 10.11 1.55
CA GLY A 183 3.51 11.49 1.07
C GLY A 183 4.96 11.94 0.97
N LEU A 184 5.79 11.61 1.97
CA LEU A 184 7.21 11.96 1.99
C LEU A 184 8.00 11.20 0.91
N LEU A 185 7.71 9.92 0.69
CA LEU A 185 8.31 9.14 -0.40
C LEU A 185 7.94 9.71 -1.78
N LEU A 186 6.67 10.08 -1.98
CA LEU A 186 6.21 10.71 -3.22
C LEU A 186 6.82 12.12 -3.41
N PHE A 187 7.05 12.85 -2.33
CA PHE A 187 7.74 14.13 -2.37
C PHE A 187 9.20 13.98 -2.82
N LEU A 188 9.92 12.99 -2.29
CA LEU A 188 11.27 12.64 -2.74
C LEU A 188 11.27 12.22 -4.22
N LEU A 189 10.31 11.42 -4.65
CA LEU A 189 10.15 11.04 -6.05
C LEU A 189 9.89 12.27 -6.95
N ALA A 190 9.06 13.22 -6.50
CA ALA A 190 8.78 14.46 -7.21
C ALA A 190 10.04 15.32 -7.37
N MET A 191 10.91 15.37 -6.34
CA MET A 191 12.22 16.02 -6.41
C MET A 191 13.14 15.37 -7.45
N VAL A 192 13.21 14.03 -7.48
CA VAL A 192 13.97 13.30 -8.50
C VAL A 192 13.43 13.59 -9.91
N LEU A 193 12.10 13.57 -10.08
CA LEU A 193 11.44 13.88 -11.35
C LEU A 193 11.67 15.32 -11.79
N ALA A 194 11.75 16.28 -10.85
CA ALA A 194 12.04 17.67 -11.15
C ALA A 194 13.45 17.87 -11.73
N VAL A 195 14.42 17.07 -11.28
CA VAL A 195 15.80 17.10 -11.80
C VAL A 195 15.92 16.33 -13.11
N ALA A 196 15.26 15.16 -13.21
CA ALA A 196 15.43 14.24 -14.34
C ALA A 196 14.64 14.67 -15.59
N LEU A 197 13.49 15.35 -15.44
CA LEU A 197 12.65 15.72 -16.56
C LEU A 197 12.95 17.13 -17.06
N PRO A 198 13.27 17.30 -18.35
CA PRO A 198 13.46 18.62 -18.93
C PRO A 198 12.16 19.41 -18.86
N GLU A 199 12.26 20.70 -18.52
CA GLU A 199 11.13 21.60 -18.63
C GLU A 199 10.70 21.67 -20.09
N LYS A 200 9.49 21.17 -20.39
CA LYS A 200 8.79 21.59 -21.60
C LYS A 200 8.39 23.04 -21.38
N SER A 201 9.27 23.96 -21.74
CA SER A 201 8.81 25.27 -22.15
C SER A 201 7.95 25.03 -23.38
N GLU A 202 6.65 25.30 -23.28
CA GLU A 202 5.91 25.69 -24.46
C GLU A 202 6.50 27.03 -24.90
N GLU A 203 7.65 27.00 -25.57
CA GLU A 203 8.06 28.13 -26.38
C GLU A 203 6.92 28.33 -27.39
N PRO A 204 6.22 29.49 -27.40
CA PRO A 204 5.30 29.77 -28.48
C PRO A 204 6.12 29.67 -29.75
N VAL A 205 5.74 28.76 -30.66
CA VAL A 205 6.49 28.45 -31.88
C VAL A 205 6.86 29.76 -32.57
N LYS A 206 8.09 30.24 -32.33
CA LYS A 206 8.61 31.39 -33.06
C LYS A 206 8.82 30.87 -34.45
N LYS A 207 7.84 31.11 -35.33
CA LYS A 207 7.97 30.91 -36.76
C LYS A 207 9.17 31.74 -37.23
N LYS A 208 10.38 31.16 -37.20
CA LYS A 208 11.52 31.68 -37.94
C LYS A 208 11.20 31.46 -39.41
N ARG A 209 10.59 32.47 -40.04
CA ARG A 209 10.63 32.63 -41.49
C ARG A 209 12.06 33.01 -41.85
N SER A 210 12.82 32.06 -42.40
CA SER A 210 13.89 32.28 -43.39
C SER A 210 14.74 31.01 -43.50
N GLY A 211 14.60 30.28 -44.60
CA GLY A 211 15.38 29.08 -44.94
C GLY A 211 14.50 28.03 -45.62
N PRO A 212 15.00 27.27 -46.62
CA PRO A 212 14.19 26.30 -47.34
C PRO A 212 13.70 25.26 -46.35
N THR A 213 12.41 25.28 -46.08
CA THR A 213 11.73 24.37 -45.18
C THR A 213 11.98 22.96 -45.68
N ALA A 214 12.69 22.15 -44.89
CA ALA A 214 12.62 20.70 -45.05
C ALA A 214 11.14 20.34 -44.89
N GLU A 215 10.49 20.05 -46.01
CA GLU A 215 9.13 19.54 -46.05
C GLU A 215 9.15 18.24 -45.24
N TRP A 216 8.53 18.24 -44.07
CA TRP A 216 8.13 16.99 -43.42
C TRP A 216 7.06 16.38 -44.32
N ARG A 217 7.49 15.65 -45.34
CA ARG A 217 6.59 14.76 -46.06
C ARG A 217 6.18 13.72 -45.04
N ALA A 218 4.93 13.80 -44.61
CA ALA A 218 4.27 12.72 -43.92
C ALA A 218 4.32 11.52 -44.88
N TYR A 219 5.37 10.71 -44.79
CA TYR A 219 5.27 9.35 -45.26
C TYR A 219 4.19 8.74 -44.39
N SER A 220 3.02 8.48 -44.99
CA SER A 220 2.02 7.68 -44.32
C SER A 220 2.73 6.42 -43.82
N LEU A 221 2.44 6.01 -42.59
CA LEU A 221 2.93 4.75 -42.03
C LEU A 221 2.54 3.53 -42.89
N SER A 222 1.67 3.72 -43.90
CA SER A 222 1.33 2.75 -44.94
C SER A 222 2.31 2.68 -46.13
N GLY A 223 3.23 3.64 -46.28
CA GLY A 223 4.12 3.78 -47.44
C GLY A 223 5.58 3.36 -47.21
N GLN A 224 5.93 2.88 -46.01
CA GLN A 224 7.22 2.21 -45.81
C GLN A 224 7.11 0.79 -46.36
N GLU A 225 8.03 0.41 -47.25
CA GLU A 225 8.17 -0.98 -47.69
C GLU A 225 8.25 -1.88 -46.45
N ARG A 226 7.24 -2.75 -46.32
CA ARG A 226 7.25 -3.82 -45.34
C ARG A 226 8.26 -4.88 -45.79
N GLY A 227 8.93 -5.53 -44.85
CA GLY A 227 9.64 -6.77 -45.15
C GLY A 227 8.67 -7.87 -45.58
N ASP A 228 9.20 -9.02 -46.04
CA ASP A 228 8.39 -10.23 -46.30
C ASP A 228 7.62 -10.72 -45.06
N ASP A 229 7.98 -10.23 -43.87
CA ASP A 229 7.35 -10.47 -42.58
C ASP A 229 6.23 -9.46 -42.23
N GLY A 230 5.94 -8.48 -43.09
CA GLY A 230 4.86 -7.51 -42.89
C GLY A 230 5.16 -6.38 -41.89
N MET A 231 6.37 -6.33 -41.33
CA MET A 231 6.77 -5.31 -40.36
C MET A 231 7.44 -4.10 -41.05
N PRO A 232 7.33 -2.87 -40.50
CA PRO A 232 8.01 -1.70 -41.04
C PRO A 232 9.53 -1.87 -40.94
N LYS A 233 10.26 -1.76 -42.07
CA LYS A 233 11.74 -1.90 -42.13
C LYS A 233 12.51 -1.01 -41.15
N ALA A 234 11.90 0.05 -40.62
CA ALA A 234 12.53 0.93 -39.63
C ALA A 234 12.77 0.26 -38.26
N PHE A 235 12.14 -0.89 -37.99
CA PHE A 235 12.26 -1.59 -36.71
C PHE A 235 12.91 -2.98 -36.82
N SER A 236 13.29 -3.42 -38.03
CA SER A 236 14.01 -4.69 -38.18
C SER A 236 15.52 -4.50 -38.02
N ARG A 237 15.96 -4.84 -36.81
CA ARG A 237 17.28 -5.44 -36.48
C ARG A 237 18.52 -4.55 -36.62
N HIS A 238 19.06 -4.20 -35.45
CA HIS A 238 20.49 -3.94 -35.19
C HIS A 238 21.27 -3.31 -36.36
N SER A 239 21.05 -2.03 -36.66
CA SER A 239 22.09 -1.26 -37.33
C SER A 239 23.15 -0.94 -36.29
N GLU A 240 24.31 -1.60 -36.36
CA GLU A 240 25.49 -1.15 -35.62
C GLU A 240 25.73 0.34 -35.93
N ARG A 241 26.17 1.11 -34.93
CA ARG A 241 26.36 2.58 -34.94
C ARG A 241 27.18 3.14 -36.12
N LYS A 242 27.77 2.31 -36.98
CA LYS A 242 28.65 2.68 -38.08
C LYS A 242 27.95 3.12 -39.38
N ASP A 243 26.66 2.81 -39.57
CA ASP A 243 25.97 3.12 -40.84
C ASP A 243 25.12 4.41 -40.81
N ILE A 244 25.01 5.10 -39.67
CA ILE A 244 24.20 6.32 -39.52
C ILE A 244 24.72 7.49 -40.38
N PHE A 245 26.03 7.53 -40.67
CA PHE A 245 26.66 8.62 -41.44
C PHE A 245 27.04 8.25 -42.88
N ARG A 246 26.62 7.07 -43.36
CA ARG A 246 26.92 6.65 -44.72
C ARG A 246 25.93 7.28 -45.70
N LYS A 247 26.43 8.02 -46.70
CA LYS A 247 25.58 8.52 -47.79
C LYS A 247 24.83 7.34 -48.42
N PRO A 248 23.49 7.41 -48.58
CA PRO A 248 22.74 6.36 -49.23
C PRO A 248 23.26 6.17 -50.65
N ARG A 249 23.70 4.96 -50.99
CA ARG A 249 23.96 4.63 -52.40
C ARG A 249 22.61 4.61 -53.10
N LYS A 250 22.49 5.35 -54.22
CA LYS A 250 21.29 5.32 -55.07
C LYS A 250 20.87 3.87 -55.30
N GLY A 251 19.68 3.52 -54.81
CA GLY A 251 19.08 2.22 -55.02
C GLY A 251 18.86 1.95 -56.50
N ASN A 252 18.81 0.66 -56.83
CA ASN A 252 18.70 0.10 -58.17
C ASN A 252 17.58 0.73 -59.01
N VAL A 253 17.87 0.85 -60.31
CA VAL A 253 17.11 1.49 -61.39
C VAL A 253 15.90 0.65 -61.85
N ILE A 254 15.32 -0.20 -60.98
CA ILE A 254 14.24 -1.12 -61.38
C ILE A 254 13.05 -0.87 -60.45
N GLY A 255 12.03 -0.19 -60.99
CA GLY A 255 10.78 0.14 -60.28
C GLY A 255 10.46 1.63 -60.28
N GLY A 256 10.33 2.25 -61.46
CA GLY A 256 9.87 3.63 -61.57
C GLY A 256 8.35 3.73 -61.56
N VAL A 257 7.75 4.27 -60.49
CA VAL A 257 6.33 4.67 -60.47
C VAL A 257 6.21 6.05 -61.12
N HIS A 258 5.52 6.14 -62.26
CA HIS A 258 5.23 7.42 -62.89
C HIS A 258 4.09 8.13 -62.13
N LYS A 259 4.11 9.48 -62.07
CA LYS A 259 3.11 10.33 -61.36
C LYS A 259 1.65 10.21 -61.88
N SER A 260 1.39 9.35 -62.86
CA SER A 260 0.06 9.06 -63.41
C SER A 260 -0.51 7.70 -62.99
N GLY A 261 0.08 7.02 -62.00
CA GLY A 261 -0.61 5.95 -61.28
C GLY A 261 -0.80 4.62 -62.03
N GLY A 262 0.23 4.14 -62.74
CA GLY A 262 0.28 2.78 -63.26
C GLY A 262 1.54 2.06 -62.78
N LEU A 263 1.39 0.95 -62.05
CA LEU A 263 2.47 0.05 -61.68
C LEU A 263 2.56 -1.03 -62.77
N TYR A 264 3.54 -0.95 -63.65
CA TYR A 264 3.80 -1.99 -64.63
C TYR A 264 4.81 -2.98 -64.03
N LEU A 265 4.37 -4.20 -63.76
CA LEU A 265 5.16 -5.26 -63.12
C LEU A 265 6.02 -6.07 -64.10
N GLU A 266 6.05 -5.74 -65.39
CA GLU A 266 6.90 -6.43 -66.36
C GLU A 266 7.62 -5.42 -67.28
N GLY A 267 8.95 -5.35 -67.12
CA GLY A 267 9.86 -5.20 -68.26
C GLY A 267 10.21 -3.82 -68.81
N TRP A 268 9.90 -2.70 -68.15
CA TRP A 268 10.24 -1.37 -68.67
C TRP A 268 11.76 -1.10 -68.58
N LYS A 269 12.44 -0.94 -69.72
CA LYS A 269 13.90 -0.67 -69.79
C LYS A 269 14.19 0.83 -69.91
N SER A 270 15.45 1.22 -69.72
CA SER A 270 15.90 2.60 -69.92
C SER A 270 15.67 3.09 -71.35
N GLU A 271 15.79 2.18 -72.32
CA GLU A 271 15.56 2.41 -73.75
C GLU A 271 14.11 2.86 -74.03
N ASP A 272 13.13 2.25 -73.35
CA ASP A 272 11.70 2.61 -73.47
C ASP A 272 11.41 4.00 -72.88
N SER A 273 12.15 4.37 -71.83
CA SER A 273 12.03 5.68 -71.18
C SER A 273 12.57 6.80 -72.06
N ASP A 274 13.69 6.57 -72.73
CA ASP A 274 14.27 7.53 -73.68
C ASP A 274 13.42 7.67 -74.95
N ALA A 275 12.83 6.58 -75.44
CA ALA A 275 11.88 6.61 -76.55
C ALA A 275 10.61 7.41 -76.21
N ALA A 276 10.04 7.19 -75.02
CA ALA A 276 8.87 7.93 -74.55
C ALA A 276 9.19 9.42 -74.32
N TYR A 277 10.39 9.74 -73.80
CA TYR A 277 10.83 11.12 -73.62
C TYR A 277 11.03 11.83 -74.96
N LYS A 278 11.68 11.18 -75.94
CA LYS A 278 11.82 11.73 -77.30
C LYS A 278 10.46 11.99 -77.95
N LYS A 279 9.53 11.03 -77.88
CA LYS A 279 8.16 11.21 -78.39
C LYS A 279 7.45 12.39 -77.75
N LYS A 280 7.57 12.56 -76.44
CA LYS A 280 6.98 13.70 -75.71
C LYS A 280 7.61 15.06 -76.08
N VAL A 281 8.89 15.07 -76.42
CA VAL A 281 9.60 16.28 -76.87
C VAL A 281 9.24 16.60 -78.32
N GLU A 282 9.07 15.60 -79.18
CA GLU A 282 8.60 15.74 -80.56
C GLU A 282 7.16 16.25 -80.62
N ASP A 283 6.24 15.66 -79.83
CA ASP A 283 4.85 16.12 -79.71
C ASP A 283 4.73 17.57 -79.21
N ARG A 284 5.74 18.06 -78.46
CA ARG A 284 5.83 19.45 -78.01
C ARG A 284 6.46 20.39 -79.02
N ARG A 285 7.24 19.88 -79.98
CA ARG A 285 7.88 20.68 -81.04
C ARG A 285 7.06 20.72 -82.33
N GLY A 286 6.12 19.79 -82.52
CA GLY A 286 5.18 19.77 -83.63
C GLY A 286 3.89 20.58 -83.41
N LYS A 287 3.88 21.51 -82.45
CA LYS A 287 2.76 22.40 -82.13
C LYS A 287 3.19 23.86 -82.09
#